data_AF-A0A554IXY7-F1
#
_entry.id   AF-A0A554IXY7-F1
#
_cell.length_a   1.000
_cell.length_b   1.000
_cell.length_c   1.000
_cell.angle_alpha   90.00
_cell.angle_beta   90.00
_cell.angle_gamma   90.00
#
_symmetry.space_group_name_H-M   'P 1'
#
loop_
_entity.id
_entity.type
_entity.pdbx_description
1 polymer ?
#
loop_
_entity_poly.entity_id
_entity_poly.type
_entity_poly.pdbx_seq_one_letter_code
_entity_poly.pdbx_strand_id
1 'polypeptide(L)'
;MNQVQEGLFAVEEQMPCSPKAITVCHYVLPSTLDRMEREEAAARILSFSQQLDQWVGVSWPCLIKMMQKEYETYRSIEEAYDHNFNEPRRVRLAVMRHNILCTLTLGIYALFAAKPTAQMREIPDEKVPFSGIFMFGPQHVATGIRELIEKGMLRHVQEGEGESAFDVFCPTSALVLRIMQKQGVPAS
;
A
#
# COMPACT_ATOMS: atom_id res chain seq x y z
N MET A 1 22.01 -14.80 -0.72
CA MET A 1 21.64 -14.25 -2.04
C MET A 1 22.34 -12.91 -2.28
N ASN A 2 22.56 -12.50 -3.54
CA ASN A 2 23.12 -11.17 -3.84
C ASN A 2 22.09 -10.06 -3.58
N GLN A 3 22.37 -9.19 -2.61
CA GLN A 3 21.50 -8.06 -2.28
C GLN A 3 21.67 -6.92 -3.29
N VAL A 4 20.55 -6.41 -3.82
CA VAL A 4 20.53 -5.30 -4.78
C VAL A 4 20.25 -3.98 -4.06
N GLN A 5 19.32 -3.99 -3.10
CA GLN A 5 18.96 -2.87 -2.23
C GLN A 5 18.53 -3.39 -0.86
N GLU A 6 18.30 -2.51 0.12
CA GLU A 6 17.84 -2.91 1.45
C GLU A 6 16.55 -3.76 1.36
N GLY A 7 16.64 -5.04 1.75
CA GLY A 7 15.52 -5.99 1.70
C GLY A 7 15.16 -6.54 0.31
N LEU A 8 15.93 -6.23 -0.75
CA LEU A 8 15.71 -6.71 -2.11
C LEU A 8 16.91 -7.50 -2.63
N PHE A 9 16.65 -8.66 -3.22
CA PHE A 9 17.68 -9.64 -3.58
C PHE A 9 17.56 -10.03 -5.06
N ALA A 10 18.68 -10.16 -5.77
CA ALA A 10 18.66 -10.54 -7.17
C ALA A 10 18.14 -11.97 -7.33
N VAL A 11 17.26 -12.18 -8.32
CA VAL A 11 16.84 -13.53 -8.71
C VAL A 11 17.85 -14.09 -9.72
N GLU A 12 18.48 -15.21 -9.39
CA GLU A 12 19.46 -15.88 -10.25
C GLU A 12 18.80 -16.76 -11.33
N GLU A 13 17.52 -17.10 -11.16
CA GLU A 13 16.74 -17.86 -12.13
C GLU A 13 16.54 -17.05 -13.42
N GLN A 14 16.77 -17.68 -14.58
CA GLN A 14 16.49 -17.06 -15.87
C GLN A 14 14.98 -16.92 -16.06
N MET A 15 14.53 -15.68 -16.20
CA MET A 15 13.11 -15.34 -16.35
C MET A 15 12.69 -15.27 -17.82
N PRO A 16 11.43 -15.60 -18.14
CA PRO A 16 10.93 -15.71 -19.52
C PRO A 16 10.72 -14.36 -20.24
N CYS A 17 10.79 -13.25 -19.51
CA CYS A 17 10.67 -11.89 -20.05
C CYS A 17 11.32 -10.88 -19.10
N SER A 18 11.36 -9.59 -19.49
CA SER A 18 11.71 -8.51 -18.57
C SER A 18 10.54 -8.16 -17.63
N PRO A 19 10.78 -7.56 -16.44
CA PRO A 19 9.70 -7.18 -15.53
C PRO A 19 8.69 -6.20 -16.13
N LYS A 20 9.14 -5.32 -17.04
CA LYS A 20 8.30 -4.36 -17.76
C LYS A 20 7.45 -4.99 -18.87
N ALA A 21 7.76 -6.23 -19.30
CA ALA A 21 6.99 -6.91 -20.33
C ALA A 21 5.61 -7.39 -19.82
N ILE A 22 5.46 -7.59 -18.51
CA ILE A 22 4.17 -7.89 -17.87
C ILE A 22 3.59 -6.63 -17.24
N THR A 23 2.26 -6.53 -17.21
CA THR A 23 1.54 -5.44 -16.55
C THR A 23 1.16 -5.87 -15.14
N VAL A 24 1.58 -5.11 -14.14
CA VAL A 24 1.16 -5.25 -12.75
C VAL A 24 0.54 -3.91 -12.37
N CYS A 25 -0.78 -3.88 -12.19
CA CYS A 25 -1.44 -2.70 -11.66
C CYS A 25 -1.07 -2.54 -10.18
N HIS A 26 -1.28 -1.35 -9.61
CA HIS A 26 -0.95 -1.05 -8.22
C HIS A 26 -1.60 -2.08 -7.25
N TYR A 27 -0.83 -3.10 -6.88
CA TYR A 27 -1.20 -4.28 -6.10
C TYR A 27 -2.35 -5.14 -6.65
N VAL A 28 -2.57 -5.13 -7.97
CA VAL A 28 -3.64 -5.91 -8.61
C VAL A 28 -3.13 -6.64 -9.85
N LEU A 29 -3.47 -7.94 -9.92
CA LEU A 29 -3.22 -8.83 -11.05
C LEU A 29 -4.53 -9.50 -11.48
N PRO A 30 -5.46 -8.76 -12.10
CA PRO A 30 -6.86 -9.16 -12.17
C PRO A 30 -7.05 -10.47 -12.91
N SER A 31 -7.73 -11.44 -12.26
CA SER A 31 -8.08 -12.75 -12.85
C SER A 31 -6.88 -13.55 -13.39
N THR A 32 -5.71 -13.33 -12.82
CA THR A 32 -4.45 -13.97 -13.24
C THR A 32 -4.13 -15.20 -12.40
N LEU A 33 -4.38 -15.12 -11.09
CA LEU A 33 -4.00 -16.14 -10.12
C LEU A 33 -5.22 -16.72 -9.38
N ASP A 34 -6.42 -16.57 -9.94
CA ASP A 34 -7.73 -17.14 -9.52
C ASP A 34 -8.23 -16.76 -8.12
N ARG A 35 -7.36 -16.31 -7.20
CA ARG A 35 -7.69 -15.85 -5.85
C ARG A 35 -7.10 -14.48 -5.60
N MET A 36 -7.88 -13.63 -4.95
CA MET A 36 -7.50 -12.24 -4.66
C MET A 36 -6.25 -12.15 -3.78
N GLU A 37 -6.14 -13.03 -2.78
CA GLU A 37 -4.98 -13.10 -1.87
C GLU A 37 -3.68 -13.31 -2.65
N ARG A 38 -3.70 -14.26 -3.61
CA ARG A 38 -2.56 -14.59 -4.47
C ARG A 38 -2.23 -13.45 -5.42
N GLU A 39 -3.25 -12.82 -6.01
CA GLU A 39 -3.08 -11.70 -6.94
C GLU A 39 -2.44 -10.50 -6.27
N GLU A 40 -2.90 -10.12 -5.08
CA GLU A 40 -2.33 -9.01 -4.35
C GLU A 40 -0.91 -9.32 -3.86
N ALA A 41 -0.69 -10.51 -3.28
CA ALA A 41 0.63 -10.92 -2.80
C ALA A 41 1.66 -10.93 -3.94
N ALA A 42 1.32 -11.51 -5.08
CA ALA A 42 2.19 -11.51 -6.26
C ALA A 42 2.41 -10.08 -6.77
N ALA A 43 1.36 -9.26 -6.88
CA ALA A 43 1.49 -7.90 -7.37
C ALA A 43 2.41 -7.03 -6.48
N ARG A 44 2.31 -7.18 -5.15
CA ARG A 44 3.20 -6.50 -4.19
C ARG A 44 4.66 -6.89 -4.41
N ILE A 45 4.96 -8.18 -4.50
CA ILE A 45 6.33 -8.67 -4.72
C ILE A 45 6.85 -8.20 -6.09
N LEU A 46 6.03 -8.32 -7.14
CA LEU A 46 6.44 -7.99 -8.51
C LEU A 46 6.60 -6.48 -8.75
N SER A 47 5.91 -5.63 -7.98
CA SER A 47 6.04 -4.18 -8.10
C SER A 47 7.49 -3.69 -7.91
N PHE A 48 8.25 -4.32 -7.02
CA PHE A 48 9.67 -4.01 -6.84
C PHE A 48 10.50 -4.36 -8.08
N SER A 49 10.18 -5.49 -8.71
CA SER A 49 10.86 -5.90 -9.95
C SER A 49 10.58 -4.93 -11.09
N GLN A 50 9.35 -4.42 -11.18
CA GLN A 50 8.99 -3.40 -12.17
C GLN A 50 9.67 -2.05 -11.91
N GLN A 51 9.76 -1.63 -10.63
CA GLN A 51 10.42 -0.37 -10.23
C GLN A 51 11.91 -0.38 -10.56
N LEU A 52 12.59 -1.52 -10.37
CA LEU A 52 14.02 -1.66 -10.61
C LEU A 52 14.37 -2.10 -12.03
N ASP A 53 13.38 -2.47 -12.84
CA ASP A 53 13.57 -3.10 -14.16
C ASP A 53 14.48 -4.34 -14.11
N GLN A 54 14.43 -5.06 -12.99
CA GLN A 54 15.19 -6.28 -12.73
C GLN A 54 14.35 -7.21 -11.84
N TRP A 55 14.41 -8.52 -12.10
CA TRP A 55 13.74 -9.50 -11.24
C TRP A 55 14.41 -9.59 -9.87
N VAL A 56 13.64 -9.30 -8.83
CA VAL A 56 14.10 -9.31 -7.44
C VAL A 56 13.18 -10.13 -6.55
N GLY A 57 13.78 -10.82 -5.58
CA GLY A 57 13.10 -11.32 -4.40
C GLY A 57 13.00 -10.25 -3.33
N VAL A 58 11.96 -10.34 -2.51
CA VAL A 58 11.60 -9.31 -1.53
C VAL A 58 11.57 -9.94 -0.14
N SER A 59 12.22 -9.30 0.82
CA SER A 59 12.19 -9.76 2.20
C SER A 59 10.86 -9.50 2.90
N TRP A 60 10.49 -10.35 3.84
CA TRP A 60 9.30 -10.15 4.66
C TRP A 60 9.31 -8.81 5.41
N PRO A 61 10.41 -8.37 6.05
CA PRO A 61 10.48 -7.05 6.65
C PRO A 61 10.22 -5.90 5.66
N CYS A 62 10.67 -6.03 4.40
CA CYS A 62 10.41 -5.02 3.37
C CYS A 62 8.91 -4.95 3.02
N LEU A 63 8.26 -6.10 2.85
CA LEU A 63 6.80 -6.17 2.63
C LEU A 63 6.00 -5.60 3.80
N ILE A 64 6.43 -5.88 5.04
CA ILE A 64 5.79 -5.32 6.24
C ILE A 64 5.94 -3.80 6.29
N LYS A 65 7.14 -3.26 6.06
CA LYS A 65 7.37 -1.80 5.99
C LYS A 65 6.47 -1.15 4.93
N MET A 66 6.33 -1.78 3.75
CA MET A 66 5.42 -1.31 2.69
C MET A 66 3.97 -1.25 3.18
N MET A 67 3.44 -2.35 3.74
CA MET A 67 2.05 -2.39 4.23
C MET A 67 1.80 -1.44 5.41
N GLN A 68 2.78 -1.26 6.29
CA GLN A 68 2.70 -0.30 7.40
C GLN A 68 2.58 1.13 6.88
N LYS A 69 3.42 1.51 5.91
CA LYS A 69 3.37 2.84 5.28
C LYS A 69 2.00 3.09 4.65
N GLU A 70 1.46 2.12 3.92
CA GLU A 70 0.12 2.23 3.31
C GLU A 70 -0.98 2.44 4.35
N TYR A 71 -0.89 1.72 5.47
CA TYR A 71 -1.84 1.83 6.57
C TYR A 71 -1.77 3.21 7.26
N GLU A 72 -0.56 3.74 7.46
CA GLU A 72 -0.35 5.09 7.99
C GLU A 72 -0.90 6.16 7.03
N THR A 73 -0.64 6.05 5.74
CA THR A 73 -1.19 6.94 4.71
C THR A 73 -2.71 6.90 4.72
N TYR A 74 -3.32 5.70 4.71
CA TYR A 74 -4.78 5.55 4.76
C TYR A 74 -5.38 6.18 6.02
N ARG A 75 -4.80 5.90 7.19
CA ARG A 75 -5.26 6.47 8.47
C ARG A 75 -5.20 8.00 8.46
N SER A 76 -4.11 8.57 7.95
CA SER A 76 -3.96 10.04 7.88
C SER A 76 -5.02 10.69 6.98
N ILE A 77 -5.38 10.02 5.88
CA ILE A 77 -6.40 10.46 4.94
C ILE A 77 -7.79 10.36 5.58
N GLU A 78 -8.09 9.24 6.25
CA GLU A 78 -9.35 9.03 6.98
C GLU A 78 -9.55 10.09 8.08
N GLU A 79 -8.51 10.35 8.88
CA GLU A 79 -8.54 11.41 9.91
C GLU A 79 -8.73 12.82 9.30
N ALA A 80 -8.14 13.10 8.14
CA ALA A 80 -8.34 14.37 7.44
C ALA A 80 -9.77 14.51 6.91
N TYR A 81 -10.35 13.44 6.35
CA TYR A 81 -11.74 13.43 5.91
C TYR A 81 -12.71 13.60 7.07
N ASP A 82 -12.52 12.86 8.16
CA ASP A 82 -13.37 12.95 9.36
C ASP A 82 -13.30 14.33 10.00
N HIS A 83 -12.10 14.92 10.07
CA HIS A 83 -11.94 16.31 10.54
C HIS A 83 -12.69 17.27 9.62
N ASN A 84 -12.43 17.24 8.31
CA ASN A 84 -13.02 18.14 7.33
C ASN A 84 -14.55 18.00 7.24
N PHE A 85 -15.09 16.81 7.45
CA PHE A 85 -16.53 16.56 7.47
C PHE A 85 -17.21 17.16 8.72
N ASN A 86 -16.57 17.02 9.89
CA ASN A 86 -17.13 17.48 11.16
C ASN A 86 -16.86 18.97 11.46
N GLU A 87 -15.79 19.53 10.91
CA GLU A 87 -15.33 20.89 11.18
C GLU A 87 -16.37 21.97 10.83
N PRO A 88 -17.05 21.96 9.66
CA PRO A 88 -18.07 22.94 9.35
C PRO A 88 -19.20 22.99 10.39
N ARG A 89 -19.60 21.83 10.92
CA ARG A 89 -20.66 21.75 11.94
C ARG A 89 -20.19 22.34 13.28
N ARG A 90 -18.96 22.05 13.70
CA ARG A 90 -18.35 22.61 14.92
C ARG A 90 -18.22 24.13 14.82
N VAL A 91 -17.71 24.61 13.69
CA VAL A 91 -17.53 26.05 13.41
C VAL A 91 -18.86 26.77 13.37
N ARG A 92 -19.91 26.18 12.76
CA ARG A 92 -21.25 26.77 12.74
C ARG A 92 -21.80 27.04 14.15
N LEU A 93 -21.64 26.08 15.07
CA LEU A 93 -22.04 26.25 16.47
C LEU A 93 -21.20 27.34 17.17
N ALA A 94 -19.90 27.38 16.92
CA ALA A 94 -19.01 28.40 17.49
C ALA A 94 -19.34 29.81 16.95
N VAL A 95 -19.62 29.94 15.65
CA VAL A 95 -20.05 31.20 15.02
C VAL A 95 -21.40 31.66 15.60
N MET A 96 -22.35 30.75 15.81
CA MET A 96 -23.62 31.11 16.45
C MET A 96 -23.41 31.65 17.87
N ARG A 97 -22.57 31.01 18.68
CA ARG A 97 -22.20 31.49 20.02
C ARG A 97 -21.52 32.86 19.97
N HIS A 98 -20.57 33.02 19.04
CA HIS A 98 -19.88 34.30 18.83
C HIS A 98 -20.89 35.42 18.50
N ASN A 99 -21.83 35.18 17.58
CA ASN A 99 -22.84 36.16 17.20
C ASN A 99 -23.76 36.53 18.37
N ILE A 100 -24.17 35.56 19.19
CA ILE A 100 -24.97 35.81 20.41
C ILE A 100 -24.21 36.71 21.38
N LEU A 101 -22.93 36.40 21.66
CA LEU A 101 -22.10 37.19 22.56
C LEU A 101 -21.83 38.59 22.03
N CYS A 102 -21.59 38.75 20.74
CA CYS A 102 -21.48 40.06 20.10
C CYS A 102 -22.77 40.87 20.23
N THR A 103 -23.93 40.23 20.06
CA THR A 103 -25.24 40.91 20.21
C THR A 103 -25.45 41.38 21.66
N LEU A 104 -25.20 40.51 22.64
CA LEU A 104 -25.37 40.82 24.07
C LEU A 104 -24.41 41.91 24.57
N THR A 105 -23.25 42.05 23.93
CA THR A 105 -22.21 43.04 24.32
C THR A 105 -22.16 44.26 23.41
N LEU A 106 -23.18 44.47 22.56
CA LEU A 106 -23.23 45.57 21.59
C LEU A 106 -21.96 45.66 20.72
N GLY A 107 -21.39 44.51 20.36
CA GLY A 107 -20.21 44.39 19.51
C GLY A 107 -18.86 44.43 20.24
N ILE A 108 -18.82 44.74 21.55
CA ILE A 108 -17.55 44.81 22.31
C ILE A 108 -16.82 43.46 22.30
N TYR A 109 -17.55 42.34 22.37
CA TYR A 109 -16.94 41.00 22.36
C TYR A 109 -16.09 40.73 21.10
N ALA A 110 -16.48 41.26 19.93
CA ALA A 110 -15.74 41.08 18.68
C ALA A 110 -14.36 41.76 18.69
N LEU A 111 -14.14 42.74 19.57
CA LEU A 111 -12.84 43.40 19.72
C LEU A 111 -11.80 42.51 20.40
N PHE A 112 -12.25 41.51 21.17
CA PHE A 112 -11.38 40.63 21.97
C PHE A 112 -11.37 39.19 21.48
N ALA A 113 -12.36 38.76 20.70
CA ALA A 113 -12.47 37.40 20.20
C ALA A 113 -12.61 37.38 18.68
N ALA A 114 -11.71 36.67 18.00
CA ALA A 114 -11.82 36.44 16.56
C ALA A 114 -13.04 35.56 16.23
N LYS A 115 -13.67 35.84 15.09
CA LYS A 115 -14.75 35.00 14.58
C LYS A 115 -14.18 33.61 14.23
N PRO A 116 -14.78 32.52 14.71
CA PRO A 116 -14.34 31.17 14.36
C PRO A 116 -14.40 30.95 12.83
N THR A 117 -13.35 30.35 12.29
CA THR A 117 -13.23 29.98 10.87
C THR A 117 -12.90 28.50 10.77
N ALA A 118 -13.38 27.85 9.71
CA ALA A 118 -13.09 26.44 9.49
C ALA A 118 -11.64 26.26 9.04
N GLN A 119 -10.91 25.39 9.73
CA GLN A 119 -9.58 24.97 9.34
C GLN A 119 -9.67 23.59 8.71
N MET A 120 -9.56 23.55 7.38
CA MET A 120 -9.50 22.29 6.65
C MET A 120 -8.08 21.71 6.75
N ARG A 121 -8.00 20.41 6.98
CA ARG A 121 -6.75 19.66 6.80
C ARG A 121 -6.55 19.38 5.33
N GLU A 122 -5.31 19.51 4.87
CA GLU A 122 -4.91 19.05 3.55
C GLU A 122 -5.09 17.53 3.49
N ILE A 123 -5.74 17.07 2.42
CA ILE A 123 -5.84 15.64 2.12
C ILE A 123 -4.67 15.35 1.18
N PRO A 124 -3.76 14.44 1.55
CA PRO A 124 -2.68 14.02 0.66
C PRO A 124 -3.23 13.61 -0.72
N ASP A 125 -2.62 14.09 -1.80
CA ASP A 125 -2.95 13.68 -3.18
C ASP A 125 -2.56 12.21 -3.47
N GLU A 126 -1.89 11.55 -2.53
CA GLU A 126 -1.48 10.16 -2.64
C GLU A 126 -2.71 9.23 -2.65
N LYS A 127 -2.99 8.66 -3.82
CA LYS A 127 -4.09 7.70 -3.97
C LYS A 127 -3.77 6.44 -3.18
N VAL A 128 -4.55 6.18 -2.13
CA VAL A 128 -4.47 4.91 -1.42
C VAL A 128 -4.82 3.79 -2.41
N PRO A 129 -3.95 2.79 -2.60
CA PRO A 129 -4.25 1.69 -3.49
C PRO A 129 -5.41 0.86 -2.96
N PHE A 130 -6.20 0.29 -3.87
CA PHE A 130 -7.19 -0.70 -3.48
C PHE A 130 -6.45 -1.97 -3.02
N SER A 131 -6.51 -2.26 -1.72
CA SER A 131 -5.83 -3.40 -1.11
C SER A 131 -6.75 -4.13 -0.13
N GLY A 132 -6.67 -5.46 -0.16
CA GLY A 132 -7.32 -6.33 0.79
C GLY A 132 -6.83 -6.14 2.23
N ILE A 133 -5.68 -5.51 2.47
CA ILE A 133 -5.20 -5.26 3.84
C ILE A 133 -6.14 -4.37 4.65
N PHE A 134 -6.87 -3.46 3.99
CA PHE A 134 -7.79 -2.55 4.69
C PHE A 134 -9.08 -3.26 5.12
N MET A 135 -9.50 -4.29 4.39
CA MET A 135 -10.71 -5.07 4.70
C MET A 135 -10.41 -6.32 5.54
N PHE A 136 -9.26 -6.95 5.28
CA PHE A 136 -8.94 -8.29 5.76
C PHE A 136 -7.62 -8.36 6.52
N GLY A 137 -6.92 -7.25 6.74
CA GLY A 137 -5.64 -7.19 7.45
C GLY A 137 -4.45 -7.81 6.69
N PRO A 138 -3.23 -7.73 7.25
CA PRO A 138 -2.00 -8.22 6.61
C PRO A 138 -1.99 -9.74 6.38
N GLN A 139 -2.84 -10.49 7.11
CA GLN A 139 -3.04 -11.92 6.88
C GLN A 139 -3.53 -12.26 5.47
N HIS A 140 -4.18 -11.30 4.78
CA HIS A 140 -4.59 -11.44 3.39
C HIS A 140 -3.38 -11.70 2.49
N VAL A 141 -2.34 -10.87 2.62
CA VAL A 141 -1.09 -10.99 1.87
C VAL A 141 -0.30 -12.22 2.32
N ALA A 142 -0.21 -12.47 3.63
CA ALA A 142 0.49 -13.66 4.16
C ALA A 142 -0.12 -14.97 3.63
N THR A 143 -1.45 -15.05 3.56
CA THR A 143 -2.17 -16.20 2.99
C THR A 143 -1.83 -16.37 1.51
N GLY A 144 -1.85 -15.27 0.75
CA GLY A 144 -1.48 -15.28 -0.67
C GLY A 144 -0.05 -15.77 -0.91
N ILE A 145 0.92 -15.29 -0.13
CA ILE A 145 2.31 -15.73 -0.22
C ILE A 145 2.44 -17.23 0.06
N ARG A 146 1.83 -17.72 1.15
CA ARG A 146 1.87 -19.14 1.49
C ARG A 146 1.31 -20.01 0.35
N GLU A 147 0.14 -19.65 -0.18
CA GLU A 147 -0.46 -20.39 -1.30
C GLU A 147 0.38 -20.35 -2.59
N LEU A 148 1.08 -19.24 -2.84
CA LEU A 148 1.99 -19.13 -3.99
C LEU A 148 3.24 -19.98 -3.81
N ILE A 149 3.78 -20.10 -2.59
CA ILE A 149 4.88 -21.00 -2.27
C ILE A 149 4.46 -22.45 -2.47
N GLU A 150 3.30 -22.85 -1.93
CA GLU A 150 2.74 -24.20 -2.09
C GLU A 150 2.55 -24.58 -3.57
N LYS A 151 2.26 -23.60 -4.43
CA LYS A 151 2.11 -23.78 -5.88
C LYS A 151 3.42 -23.66 -6.68
N GLY A 152 4.57 -23.44 -6.02
CA GLY A 152 5.85 -23.24 -6.69
C GLY A 152 5.94 -21.96 -7.52
N MET A 153 5.03 -21.01 -7.29
CA MET A 153 4.99 -19.70 -7.96
C MET A 153 5.87 -18.67 -7.25
N LEU A 154 6.13 -18.89 -5.97
CA LEU A 154 7.17 -18.18 -5.23
C LEU A 154 8.18 -19.20 -4.69
N ARG A 155 9.45 -18.81 -4.71
CA ARG A 155 10.52 -19.50 -3.99
C ARG A 155 10.75 -18.79 -2.67
N HIS A 156 10.69 -19.55 -1.59
CA HIS A 156 11.02 -19.07 -0.25
C HIS A 156 12.50 -19.40 0.04
N VAL A 157 13.25 -18.38 0.44
CA VAL A 157 14.66 -18.50 0.84
C VAL A 157 14.80 -17.83 2.20
N GLN A 158 15.45 -18.50 3.14
CA GLN A 158 15.80 -17.91 4.42
C GLN A 158 17.22 -17.34 4.33
N GLU A 159 17.38 -16.05 4.62
CA GLU A 159 18.67 -15.35 4.61
C GLU A 159 19.04 -14.92 6.04
N GLY A 160 20.32 -14.98 6.37
CA GLY A 160 20.85 -14.68 7.71
C GLY A 160 21.01 -15.92 8.61
N GLU A 161 21.62 -15.73 9.78
CA GLU A 161 21.87 -16.78 10.77
C GLU A 161 21.17 -16.46 12.10
N GLY A 162 20.64 -17.50 12.76
CA GLY A 162 20.05 -17.40 14.10
C GLY A 162 18.81 -16.49 14.17
N GLU A 163 18.73 -15.67 15.21
CA GLU A 163 17.60 -14.77 15.48
C GLU A 163 17.46 -13.61 14.48
N SER A 164 18.49 -13.37 13.68
CA SER A 164 18.50 -12.33 12.63
C SER A 164 18.02 -12.84 11.27
N ALA A 165 17.69 -14.13 11.17
CA ALA A 165 17.23 -14.71 9.92
C ALA A 165 15.88 -14.13 9.49
N PHE A 166 15.73 -13.87 8.20
CA PHE A 166 14.49 -13.35 7.61
C PHE A 166 14.15 -14.09 6.32
N ASP A 167 12.86 -14.10 6.02
CA ASP A 167 12.33 -14.74 4.82
C ASP A 167 12.44 -13.81 3.62
N VAL A 168 12.85 -14.37 2.47
CA VAL A 168 12.88 -13.72 1.16
C VAL A 168 12.00 -14.52 0.20
N PHE A 169 11.11 -13.81 -0.48
CA PHE A 169 10.18 -14.38 -1.45
C PHE A 169 10.59 -13.96 -2.86
N CYS A 170 11.01 -14.92 -3.66
CA CYS A 170 11.45 -14.70 -5.03
C CYS A 170 10.36 -15.14 -6.01
N PRO A 171 10.00 -14.33 -7.02
CA PRO A 171 9.19 -14.84 -8.12
C PRO A 171 9.91 -16.00 -8.81
N THR A 172 9.15 -16.98 -9.28
CA THR A 172 9.68 -18.07 -10.13
C THR A 172 9.27 -17.85 -11.59
N SER A 173 9.95 -18.51 -12.52
CA SER A 173 9.55 -18.52 -13.94
C SER A 173 8.10 -19.00 -14.11
N ALA A 174 7.63 -19.94 -13.29
CA ALA A 174 6.26 -20.45 -13.34
C ALA A 174 5.21 -19.37 -13.06
N LEU A 175 5.47 -18.48 -12.10
CA LEU A 175 4.60 -17.33 -11.85
C LEU A 175 4.58 -16.38 -13.04
N VAL A 176 5.76 -16.02 -13.56
CA VAL A 176 5.86 -15.07 -14.67
C VAL A 176 5.20 -15.63 -15.93
N LEU A 177 5.45 -16.90 -16.27
CA LEU A 177 4.79 -17.60 -17.38
C LEU A 177 3.27 -17.60 -17.26
N ARG A 178 2.74 -17.85 -16.04
CA ARG A 178 1.29 -17.80 -15.80
C ARG A 178 0.72 -16.41 -16.08
N ILE A 179 1.41 -15.36 -15.64
CA ILE A 179 1.01 -13.97 -15.88
C ILE A 179 1.05 -13.66 -17.38
N MET A 180 2.15 -13.99 -18.06
CA MET A 180 2.31 -13.79 -19.50
C MET A 180 1.20 -14.47 -20.30
N GLN A 181 0.90 -15.74 -19.97
CA GLN A 181 -0.18 -16.51 -20.61
C GLN A 181 -1.54 -15.80 -20.47
N LYS A 182 -1.84 -15.26 -19.29
CA LYS A 182 -3.11 -14.58 -19.02
C LYS A 182 -3.21 -13.20 -19.68
N GLN A 183 -2.08 -12.53 -19.85
CA GLN A 183 -2.01 -11.21 -20.46
C GLN A 183 -1.78 -11.24 -21.99
N GLY A 184 -1.52 -12.42 -22.57
CA GLY A 184 -1.23 -12.57 -23.98
C GLY A 184 0.16 -12.05 -24.38
N VAL A 185 1.12 -12.05 -23.44
CA VAL A 185 2.51 -11.63 -23.70
C VAL A 185 3.30 -12.82 -24.27
N PRO A 186 3.95 -12.70 -25.45
CA PRO A 186 4.75 -13.77 -26.02
C PRO A 186 6.02 -14.03 -25.20
N ALA A 187 6.45 -15.30 -25.12
CA ALA A 187 7.76 -15.65 -24.56
C ALA A 187 8.87 -15.07 -25.44
N SER A 188 9.91 -14.52 -24.78
CA SER A 188 11.07 -13.92 -25.45
C SER A 188 12.20 -14.92 -25.61
#